data_AF-A0A800CCT1-F1
#
_entry.id   AF-A0A800CCT1-F1
#
_cell.length_a   1.000
_cell.length_b   1.000
_cell.length_c   1.000
_cell.angle_alpha   90.00
_cell.angle_beta   90.00
_cell.angle_gamma   90.00
#
_symmetry.space_group_name_H-M   'P 1'
#
loop_
_entity.id
_entity.type
_entity.pdbx_description
1 polymer ?
#
loop_
_entity_poly.entity_id
_entity_poly.type
_entity_poly.pdbx_seq_one_letter_code
_entity_poly.pdbx_strand_id
1 'polypeptide(L)'
;MSIRISFVLLTMVANTALAGKADVEQVIVHANENGSWTFQVTVRHADEGWEHYADRWEILSEKGKILSTRILAHPHVNEQPFTRNLSGTTIPENTTSITIRAHDKVHGYGGKTVTLPWPPRTKR
;
A
#
# COMPACT_ATOMS: atom_id res chain seq x y z
N MET A 1 8.29 -24.38 58.75
CA MET A 1 7.56 -23.23 58.19
C MET A 1 8.32 -22.78 56.95
N SER A 2 7.85 -23.11 55.74
CA SER A 2 8.61 -22.86 54.51
C SER A 2 7.79 -21.96 53.59
N ILE A 3 8.22 -20.70 53.43
CA ILE A 3 7.61 -19.74 52.51
C ILE A 3 8.20 -20.00 51.13
N ARG A 4 7.35 -20.36 50.15
CA ARG A 4 7.73 -20.43 48.74
C ARG A 4 7.36 -19.11 48.07
N ILE A 5 8.36 -18.36 47.64
CA ILE A 5 8.16 -17.15 46.83
C ILE A 5 8.11 -17.59 45.37
N SER A 6 6.91 -17.63 44.80
CA SER A 6 6.73 -17.87 43.36
C SER A 6 6.95 -16.57 42.60
N PHE A 7 8.04 -16.48 41.85
CA PHE A 7 8.27 -15.41 40.88
C PHE A 7 7.35 -15.64 39.68
N VAL A 8 6.33 -14.79 39.51
CA VAL A 8 5.50 -14.77 38.31
C VAL A 8 6.23 -13.94 37.25
N LEU A 9 6.77 -14.61 36.24
CA LEU A 9 7.37 -13.96 35.07
C LEU A 9 6.24 -13.48 34.15
N LEU A 10 5.96 -12.17 34.18
CA LEU A 10 5.02 -11.52 33.28
C LEU A 10 5.68 -11.33 31.91
N THR A 11 5.49 -12.28 30.99
CA THR A 11 5.87 -12.10 29.58
C THR A 11 4.96 -11.06 28.94
N MET A 12 5.47 -9.85 28.73
CA MET A 12 4.85 -8.88 27.82
C MET A 12 4.94 -9.44 26.40
N VAL A 13 3.83 -9.96 25.90
CA VAL A 13 3.65 -10.18 24.47
C VAL A 13 3.52 -8.80 23.85
N ALA A 14 4.54 -8.35 23.13
CA ALA A 14 4.44 -7.17 22.28
C ALA A 14 3.45 -7.50 21.17
N ASN A 15 2.18 -7.15 21.37
CA ASN A 15 1.24 -7.03 20.27
C ASN A 15 1.83 -5.97 19.35
N THR A 16 2.42 -6.39 18.22
CA THR A 16 2.59 -5.52 17.07
C THR A 16 1.19 -5.11 16.67
N ALA A 17 0.70 -3.99 17.22
CA ALA A 17 -0.51 -3.37 16.73
C ALA A 17 -0.33 -3.23 15.22
N LEU A 18 -1.26 -3.78 14.44
CA LEU A 18 -1.50 -3.36 13.06
C LEU A 18 -1.97 -1.90 13.15
N ALA A 19 -1.07 -0.99 13.52
CA ALA A 19 -1.30 0.43 13.57
C ALA A 19 -1.52 0.86 12.12
N GLY A 20 -2.79 0.96 11.73
CA GLY A 20 -3.38 1.62 10.56
C GLY A 20 -2.51 1.85 9.32
N LYS A 21 -1.68 0.88 8.90
CA LYS A 21 -0.81 1.03 7.72
C LYS A 21 -1.64 1.33 6.49
N ALA A 22 -1.02 1.96 5.49
CA ALA A 22 -1.74 2.40 4.30
C ALA A 22 -2.14 1.19 3.44
N ASP A 23 -3.44 1.00 3.25
CA ASP A 23 -4.04 -0.08 2.52
C ASP A 23 -4.36 0.34 1.09
N VAL A 24 -4.10 -0.53 0.13
CA VAL A 24 -4.65 -0.44 -1.23
C VAL A 24 -5.94 -1.25 -1.28
N GLU A 25 -7.07 -0.56 -1.40
CA GLU A 25 -8.40 -1.20 -1.39
C GLU A 25 -8.84 -1.62 -2.79
N GLN A 26 -8.54 -0.80 -3.81
CA GLN A 26 -8.98 -1.01 -5.18
C GLN A 26 -7.96 -0.44 -6.18
N VAL A 27 -7.84 -1.10 -7.33
CA VAL A 27 -7.03 -0.66 -8.47
C VAL A 27 -7.85 -0.79 -9.75
N ILE A 28 -7.97 0.30 -10.50
CA ILE A 28 -8.52 0.32 -11.85
C ILE A 28 -7.40 0.67 -12.82
N VAL A 29 -7.32 -0.03 -13.95
CA VAL A 29 -6.25 0.11 -14.94
C VAL A 29 -6.84 0.39 -16.31
N HIS A 30 -6.31 1.41 -17.00
CA HIS A 30 -6.70 1.80 -18.36
C HIS A 30 -5.49 1.81 -19.28
N ALA A 31 -5.63 1.27 -20.48
CA ALA A 31 -4.65 1.45 -21.55
C ALA A 31 -4.80 2.84 -22.18
N ASN A 32 -3.68 3.50 -22.46
CA ASN A 32 -3.63 4.75 -23.22
C ASN A 32 -3.21 4.45 -24.67
N GLU A 33 -3.58 5.34 -25.60
CA GLU A 33 -3.32 5.16 -27.04
C GLU A 33 -1.82 5.08 -27.39
N ASN A 34 -0.97 5.72 -26.59
CA ASN A 34 0.48 5.71 -26.76
C ASN A 34 1.18 4.46 -26.17
N GLY A 35 0.43 3.44 -25.79
CA GLY A 35 0.95 2.18 -25.21
C GLY A 35 1.30 2.26 -23.72
N SER A 36 1.15 3.42 -23.08
CA SER A 36 1.28 3.55 -21.63
C SER A 36 -0.02 3.18 -20.90
N TRP A 37 0.03 3.11 -19.57
CA TRP A 37 -1.11 2.78 -18.73
C TRP A 37 -1.42 3.89 -17.73
N THR A 38 -2.71 4.04 -17.43
CA THR A 38 -3.21 4.89 -16.35
C THR A 38 -3.78 4.02 -15.24
N PHE A 39 -3.31 4.24 -14.02
CA PHE A 39 -3.75 3.56 -12.81
C PHE A 39 -4.59 4.51 -11.97
N GLN A 40 -5.74 4.07 -11.50
CA GLN A 40 -6.52 4.73 -10.45
C GLN A 40 -6.47 3.83 -9.22
N VAL A 41 -5.88 4.33 -8.14
CA VAL A 41 -5.62 3.53 -6.93
C VAL A 41 -6.38 4.15 -5.77
N THR A 42 -7.25 3.37 -5.15
CA THR A 42 -7.96 3.72 -3.93
C THR A 42 -7.14 3.28 -2.72
N VAL A 43 -6.77 4.24 -1.89
CA VAL A 43 -5.99 4.05 -0.66
C VAL A 43 -6.88 4.35 0.54
N ARG A 44 -6.72 3.54 1.60
CA ARG A 44 -7.24 3.83 2.93
C ARG A 44 -6.08 3.95 3.91
N HIS A 45 -6.08 4.99 4.71
CA HIS A 45 -5.14 5.16 5.81
C HIS A 45 -5.77 6.01 6.90
N ALA A 46 -5.38 5.80 8.16
CA ALA A 46 -5.82 6.62 9.29
C ALA A 46 -4.94 7.89 9.37
N ASP A 47 -5.08 8.79 8.39
CA ASP A 47 -4.34 10.05 8.37
C ASP A 47 -4.69 10.90 9.61
N GLU A 48 -3.68 11.39 10.33
CA GLU A 48 -3.82 12.26 11.51
C GLU A 48 -3.30 13.69 11.25
N GLY A 49 -2.75 13.95 10.07
CA GLY A 49 -2.25 15.26 9.65
C GLY A 49 -0.90 15.15 8.92
N TRP A 50 -0.20 16.28 8.82
CA TRP A 50 1.05 16.38 8.04
C TRP A 50 2.17 15.47 8.53
N GLU A 51 2.16 15.07 9.79
CA GLU A 51 3.17 14.19 10.37
C GLU A 51 2.84 12.71 10.20
N HIS A 52 1.57 12.34 10.01
CA HIS A 52 1.15 10.94 9.87
C HIS A 52 0.04 10.81 8.83
N TYR A 53 0.43 10.44 7.62
CA TYR A 53 -0.48 10.20 6.51
C TYR A 53 0.15 9.22 5.50
N ALA A 54 -0.65 8.70 4.58
CA ALA A 54 -0.12 7.94 3.44
C ALA A 54 0.57 8.89 2.44
N ASP A 55 1.89 8.77 2.26
CA ASP A 55 2.68 9.72 1.47
C ASP A 55 2.92 9.29 0.01
N ARG A 56 2.70 8.01 -0.31
CA ARG A 56 2.78 7.49 -1.67
C ARG A 56 2.12 6.13 -1.84
N TRP A 57 1.95 5.75 -3.09
CA TRP A 57 1.79 4.35 -3.49
C TRP A 57 2.68 4.03 -4.69
N GLU A 58 2.99 2.75 -4.84
CA GLU A 58 3.98 2.23 -5.77
C GLU A 58 3.41 1.08 -6.58
N ILE A 59 3.83 0.98 -7.84
CA ILE A 59 3.59 -0.16 -8.72
C ILE A 59 4.91 -0.93 -8.81
N LEU A 60 4.89 -2.21 -8.45
CA LEU A 60 6.05 -3.09 -8.44
C LEU A 60 5.92 -4.20 -9.48
N SER A 61 7.05 -4.62 -10.03
CA SER A 61 7.15 -5.87 -10.79
C SER A 61 7.03 -7.09 -9.87
N GLU A 62 6.93 -8.27 -10.46
CA GLU A 62 6.95 -9.56 -9.78
C GLU A 62 8.22 -9.80 -8.94
N LYS A 63 9.30 -9.10 -9.27
CA LYS A 63 10.59 -9.14 -8.55
C LYS A 63 10.72 -8.05 -7.49
N GLY A 64 9.66 -7.27 -7.24
CA GLY A 64 9.67 -6.16 -6.29
C GLY A 64 10.42 -4.92 -6.78
N LYS A 65 10.73 -4.82 -8.07
CA LYS A 65 11.30 -3.58 -8.65
C LYS A 65 10.19 -2.54 -8.76
N ILE A 66 10.43 -1.33 -8.28
CA ILE A 66 9.50 -0.21 -8.50
C ILE A 66 9.48 0.15 -9.99
N LEU A 67 8.30 0.04 -10.59
CA LEU A 67 8.02 0.44 -11.97
C LEU A 67 7.56 1.90 -12.03
N SER A 68 6.78 2.35 -11.04
CA SER A 68 6.30 3.72 -10.94
C SER A 68 5.87 4.05 -9.52
N THR A 69 5.92 5.33 -9.17
CA THR A 69 5.54 5.87 -7.86
C THR A 69 4.59 7.04 -8.03
N ARG A 70 3.49 7.05 -7.27
CA ARG A 70 2.63 8.22 -7.12
C ARG A 70 2.84 8.81 -5.73
N ILE A 71 3.36 10.03 -5.69
CA ILE A 71 3.44 10.82 -4.45
C ILE A 71 2.06 11.39 -4.11
N LEU A 72 1.74 11.37 -2.83
CA LEU A 72 0.56 11.98 -2.21
C LEU A 72 1.06 13.18 -1.40
N ALA A 73 0.77 14.38 -1.88
CA ALA A 73 1.43 15.60 -1.40
C ALA A 73 0.77 16.23 -0.16
N HIS A 74 -0.33 15.65 0.34
CA HIS A 74 -1.07 16.17 1.49
C HIS A 74 -1.83 15.05 2.22
N PRO A 75 -2.19 15.25 3.49
CA PRO A 75 -3.10 14.36 4.22
C PRO A 75 -4.52 14.39 3.65
N HIS A 76 -5.24 13.29 3.85
CA HIS A 76 -6.62 13.03 3.47
C HIS A 76 -7.47 12.64 4.70
N VAL A 77 -7.28 13.33 5.84
CA VAL A 77 -7.96 13.06 7.12
C VAL A 77 -9.48 12.91 6.97
N ASN A 78 -10.10 13.75 6.13
CA ASN A 78 -11.56 13.79 5.93
C ASN A 78 -12.03 13.15 4.62
N GLU A 79 -11.14 12.44 3.90
CA GLU A 79 -11.44 11.81 2.61
C GLU A 79 -10.92 10.36 2.66
N GLN A 80 -11.68 9.45 3.28
CA GLN A 80 -11.29 8.04 3.39
C GLN A 80 -12.42 7.09 2.96
N PRO A 81 -12.17 6.18 2.02
CA PRO A 81 -10.93 6.05 1.25
C PRO A 81 -10.82 7.16 0.18
N PHE A 82 -9.62 7.41 -0.33
CA PHE A 82 -9.39 8.36 -1.43
C PHE A 82 -8.76 7.68 -2.63
N THR A 83 -9.05 8.18 -3.84
CA THR A 83 -8.47 7.66 -5.09
C THR A 83 -7.57 8.69 -5.72
N ARG A 84 -6.36 8.28 -6.15
CA ARG A 84 -5.48 9.13 -6.95
C ARG A 84 -4.98 8.38 -8.18
N ASN A 85 -4.76 9.13 -9.25
CA ASN A 85 -4.41 8.58 -10.57
C ASN A 85 -2.91 8.68 -10.84
N LEU A 86 -2.37 7.78 -11.65
CA LEU A 86 -1.03 7.89 -12.25
C LEU A 86 -1.10 7.47 -13.71
N SER A 87 -0.88 8.42 -14.62
CA SER A 87 -0.83 8.19 -16.06
C SER A 87 0.61 8.04 -16.54
N GLY A 88 0.80 7.46 -17.72
CA GLY A 88 2.12 7.35 -18.35
C GLY A 88 3.00 6.24 -17.79
N THR A 89 2.42 5.28 -17.06
CA THR A 89 3.17 4.13 -16.54
C THR A 89 3.48 3.16 -17.69
N THR A 90 4.75 2.89 -17.93
CA THR A 90 5.20 1.84 -18.87
C THR A 90 5.48 0.57 -18.10
N ILE A 91 4.84 -0.53 -18.53
CA ILE A 91 5.09 -1.87 -17.96
C ILE A 91 6.02 -2.64 -18.90
N PRO A 92 7.16 -3.15 -18.43
CA PRO A 92 8.09 -3.91 -19.27
C PRO A 92 7.43 -5.10 -19.96
N GLU A 93 7.89 -5.39 -21.18
CA GLU A 93 7.55 -6.63 -21.87
C GLU A 93 7.89 -7.84 -20.99
N ASN A 94 7.08 -8.89 -21.10
CA ASN A 94 7.17 -10.11 -20.30
C ASN A 94 6.82 -9.98 -18.80
N THR A 95 6.29 -8.84 -18.35
CA THR A 95 5.70 -8.73 -17.00
C THR A 95 4.47 -9.64 -16.90
N THR A 96 4.46 -10.57 -15.94
CA THR A 96 3.35 -11.51 -15.73
C THR A 96 2.38 -11.07 -14.65
N SER A 97 2.82 -10.18 -13.75
CA SER A 97 2.01 -9.62 -12.68
C SER A 97 2.63 -8.36 -12.15
N ILE A 98 1.79 -7.48 -11.60
CA ILE A 98 2.22 -6.30 -10.86
C ILE A 98 1.61 -6.31 -9.47
N THR A 99 2.29 -5.67 -8.52
CA THR A 99 1.78 -5.44 -7.16
C THR A 99 1.69 -3.96 -6.89
N ILE A 100 0.60 -3.51 -6.29
CA ILE A 100 0.41 -2.13 -5.85
C ILE A 100 0.39 -2.13 -4.33
N ARG A 101 1.20 -1.25 -3.72
CA ARG A 101 1.26 -1.04 -2.26
C ARG A 101 1.26 0.45 -1.92
N ALA A 102 0.70 0.81 -0.78
CA ALA A 102 0.79 2.15 -0.22
C ALA A 102 1.82 2.19 0.91
N HIS A 103 2.28 3.40 1.24
CA HIS A 103 3.27 3.65 2.28
C HIS A 103 2.70 4.63 3.30
N ASP A 104 2.78 4.26 4.58
CA ASP A 104 2.55 5.17 5.71
C ASP A 104 3.83 5.97 5.96
N LYS A 105 3.74 7.31 6.00
CA LYS A 105 4.90 8.20 6.20
C LYS A 105 5.71 7.88 7.46
N VAL A 106 5.07 7.47 8.55
CA VAL A 106 5.70 7.22 9.86
C VAL A 106 6.12 5.77 9.98
N HIS A 107 5.22 4.85 9.64
CA HIS A 107 5.43 3.44 9.93
C HIS A 107 5.93 2.65 8.73
N GLY A 108 6.01 3.23 7.54
CA GLY A 108 6.45 2.57 6.33
C GLY A 108 5.42 1.62 5.71
N TYR A 109 5.89 0.58 5.05
CA TYR A 109 5.01 -0.43 4.42
C TYR A 109 4.40 -1.39 5.46
N GLY A 110 3.41 -2.17 5.04
CA GLY A 110 2.79 -3.22 5.85
C GLY A 110 1.26 -3.28 5.77
N GLY A 111 0.63 -2.36 5.03
CA GLY A 111 -0.79 -2.44 4.72
C GLY A 111 -1.12 -3.44 3.61
N LYS A 112 -2.41 -3.63 3.36
CA LYS A 112 -2.95 -4.47 2.29
C LYS A 112 -2.41 -4.02 0.93
N THR A 113 -1.97 -4.99 0.15
CA THR A 113 -1.54 -4.80 -1.24
C THR A 113 -2.53 -5.43 -2.21
N VAL A 114 -2.54 -4.94 -3.46
CA VAL A 114 -3.30 -5.57 -4.55
C VAL A 114 -2.33 -6.07 -5.60
N THR A 115 -2.40 -7.36 -5.92
CA THR A 115 -1.63 -7.99 -7.00
C THR A 115 -2.56 -8.30 -8.16
N LEU A 116 -2.16 -7.91 -9.37
CA LEU A 116 -2.92 -8.11 -10.61
C LEU A 116 -2.10 -8.97 -11.58
N PRO A 117 -2.70 -9.98 -12.23
CA PRO A 117 -2.07 -10.63 -13.38
C PRO A 117 -1.93 -9.62 -14.52
N TRP A 118 -0.86 -9.75 -15.31
CA TRP A 118 -0.53 -8.84 -16.39
C TRP A 118 -0.34 -9.56 -17.74
N PRO A 119 -0.82 -8.99 -18.87
CA PRO A 119 -1.63 -7.76 -18.96
C PRO A 119 -3.02 -7.94 -18.30
N PRO A 120 -3.66 -6.85 -17.87
CA PRO A 120 -4.97 -6.94 -17.24
C PRO A 120 -5.97 -7.44 -18.29
N ARG A 121 -6.86 -8.36 -17.90
CA ARG A 121 -7.90 -8.85 -18.81
C ARG A 121 -8.80 -7.69 -19.20
N THR A 122 -8.67 -7.20 -20.43
CA THR A 122 -9.64 -6.28 -21.01
C THR A 122 -10.91 -7.08 -21.31
N LYS A 123 -12.04 -6.72 -20.67
CA LYS A 123 -13.34 -7.09 -21.24
C LYS A 123 -13.44 -6.29 -22.53
N ARG A 124 -13.28 -6.97 -23.67
CA ARG A 124 -13.70 -6.44 -24.97
C ARG A 124 -15.21 -6.25 -24.97
#